data_AF-A0A842VP06-F1
#
_entry.id   AF-A0A842VP06-F1
#
_cell.length_a   1.000
_cell.length_b   1.000
_cell.length_c   1.000
_cell.angle_alpha   90.00
_cell.angle_beta   90.00
_cell.angle_gamma   90.00
#
_symmetry.space_group_name_H-M   'P 1'
#
loop_
_entity.id
_entity.type
_entity.pdbx_description
1 polymer ?
#
loop_
_entity_poly.entity_id
_entity_poly.type
_entity_poly.pdbx_seq_one_letter_code
_entity_poly.pdbx_strand_id
1 'polypeptide(L)'
;MNDRLKEFLKKIHDDKNKIPEYITITIKKPKKILDFKIRKEDSNILKVIAHEEDRRGWFLHSYHIPIKNLGIDEDAKNKEILPYLNDPRLITADKSTKELMEEVLRKYIEVLAERKKHYFRTKRFKVKKEFRTGTQMKGF
;
A
#
# COMPACT_ATOMS: atom_id res chain seq x y z
N MET A 1 -15.00 3.30 5.92
CA MET A 1 -14.21 2.37 5.10
C MET A 1 -15.14 1.27 4.63
N ASN A 2 -15.33 1.11 3.31
CA ASN A 2 -16.32 0.19 2.71
C ASN A 2 -16.07 -1.26 3.21
N ASP A 3 -17.12 -1.95 3.66
CA ASP A 3 -17.01 -3.26 4.30
C ASP A 3 -16.51 -4.36 3.34
N ARG A 4 -16.84 -4.25 2.04
CA ARG A 4 -16.30 -5.16 1.02
C ARG A 4 -14.79 -5.03 0.84
N LEU A 5 -14.23 -3.83 0.95
CA LEU A 5 -12.78 -3.63 0.87
C LEU A 5 -12.08 -4.18 2.13
N LYS A 6 -12.68 -4.01 3.30
CA LYS A 6 -12.15 -4.61 4.53
C LYS A 6 -12.14 -6.13 4.44
N GLU A 7 -13.20 -6.73 3.90
CA GLU A 7 -13.30 -8.18 3.72
C GLU A 7 -12.24 -8.69 2.74
N PHE A 8 -12.01 -7.98 1.62
CA PHE A 8 -10.92 -8.29 0.70
C PHE A 8 -9.55 -8.23 1.38
N LEU A 9 -9.25 -7.15 2.10
CA LEU A 9 -7.99 -6.99 2.83
C LEU A 9 -7.81 -8.06 3.91
N LYS A 10 -8.90 -8.52 4.54
CA LYS A 10 -8.85 -9.66 5.46
C LYS A 10 -8.49 -10.94 4.72
N LYS A 11 -9.16 -11.24 3.60
CA LYS A 11 -8.93 -12.46 2.81
C LYS A 11 -7.50 -12.61 2.29
N ILE A 12 -6.87 -11.52 1.85
CA ILE A 12 -5.49 -11.56 1.30
C ILE A 12 -4.39 -11.55 2.38
N HIS A 13 -4.74 -11.19 3.63
CA HIS A 13 -3.83 -11.18 4.79
C HIS A 13 -4.33 -12.15 5.88
N ASP A 14 -5.08 -13.18 5.49
CA ASP A 14 -5.62 -14.14 6.45
C ASP A 14 -4.55 -15.19 6.77
N ASP A 15 -4.10 -15.22 8.02
CA ASP A 15 -3.10 -16.18 8.51
C ASP A 15 -3.55 -17.65 8.38
N LYS A 16 -4.84 -17.93 8.19
CA LYS A 16 -5.39 -19.29 8.06
C LYS A 16 -5.56 -19.75 6.62
N ASN A 17 -5.39 -18.87 5.64
CA ASN A 17 -5.50 -19.25 4.23
C ASN A 17 -4.12 -19.58 3.66
N LYS A 18 -4.01 -20.71 2.97
CA LYS A 18 -2.84 -21.18 2.20
C LYS A 18 -2.54 -20.30 0.96
N ILE A 19 -2.77 -19.00 1.05
CA ILE A 19 -2.56 -18.02 -0.01
C ILE A 19 -1.22 -17.32 0.29
N PRO A 20 -0.37 -17.08 -0.72
CA PRO A 20 0.89 -16.36 -0.52
C PRO A 20 0.62 -14.99 0.10
N GLU A 21 1.41 -14.61 1.10
CA GLU A 21 1.22 -13.37 1.84
C GLU A 21 1.48 -12.16 0.91
N TYR A 22 0.57 -11.17 0.94
CA TYR A 22 0.60 -10.02 0.03
C TYR A 22 1.06 -8.75 0.75
N ILE A 23 2.05 -8.06 0.19
CA ILE A 23 2.40 -6.71 0.59
C ILE A 23 1.37 -5.73 0.08
N THR A 24 0.86 -4.87 0.94
CA THR A 24 -0.08 -3.81 0.57
C THR A 24 0.58 -2.45 0.59
N ILE A 25 0.67 -1.80 -0.57
CA ILE A 25 1.18 -0.44 -0.72
C ILE A 25 0.01 0.50 -0.94
N THR A 26 -0.30 1.30 0.08
CA THR A 26 -1.39 2.27 0.03
C THR A 26 -0.88 3.60 -0.51
N ILE A 27 -1.44 4.05 -1.62
CA ILE A 27 -1.00 5.28 -2.27
C ILE A 27 -1.67 6.49 -1.61
N LYS A 28 -2.94 6.37 -1.25
CA LYS A 28 -3.72 7.47 -0.69
C LYS A 28 -4.69 6.98 0.38
N LYS A 29 -4.90 7.80 1.41
CA LYS A 29 -5.90 7.51 2.43
C LYS A 29 -7.29 7.64 1.82
N PRO A 30 -8.11 6.57 1.81
CA PRO A 30 -9.49 6.70 1.41
C PRO A 30 -10.25 7.50 2.46
N LYS A 31 -11.06 8.47 2.02
CA LYS A 31 -12.07 9.08 2.89
C LYS A 31 -13.30 8.19 2.97
N LYS A 32 -14.07 8.17 1.89
CA LYS A 32 -15.29 7.38 1.74
C LYS A 32 -15.30 6.75 0.34
N ILE A 33 -15.08 5.45 0.31
CA ILE A 33 -15.08 4.66 -0.92
C ILE A 33 -16.52 4.22 -1.18
N LEU A 34 -17.06 4.57 -2.34
CA LEU A 34 -18.36 4.12 -2.82
C LEU A 34 -18.25 2.72 -3.42
N ASP A 35 -17.28 2.52 -4.30
CA ASP A 35 -17.05 1.25 -5.00
C ASP A 35 -15.56 1.03 -5.27
N PHE A 36 -15.17 -0.21 -5.57
CA PHE A 36 -13.80 -0.53 -5.98
C PHE A 36 -13.77 -1.64 -7.04
N LYS A 37 -12.73 -1.61 -7.86
CA LYS A 37 -12.42 -2.63 -8.86
C LYS A 37 -11.03 -3.16 -8.59
N ILE A 38 -10.88 -4.48 -8.70
CA ILE A 38 -9.59 -5.15 -8.63
C ILE A 38 -9.20 -5.50 -10.06
N ARG A 39 -8.01 -5.09 -10.47
CA ARG A 39 -7.37 -5.56 -11.70
C ARG A 39 -6.21 -6.45 -11.33
N LYS A 40 -6.14 -7.62 -11.95
CA LYS A 40 -4.99 -8.51 -11.86
C LYS A 40 -4.03 -8.11 -12.97
N GLU A 41 -2.84 -7.68 -12.58
CA GLU A 41 -1.73 -7.38 -13.47
C GLU A 41 -0.79 -8.61 -13.51
N ASP A 42 0.33 -8.46 -14.22
CA ASP A 42 1.36 -9.50 -14.31
C ASP A 42 1.89 -9.93 -12.93
N SER A 43 2.45 -11.14 -12.88
CA SER A 43 3.03 -11.72 -11.66
C SER A 43 2.09 -11.77 -10.45
N ASN A 44 0.78 -11.86 -10.71
CA ASN A 44 -0.29 -11.86 -9.70
C ASN A 44 -0.37 -10.60 -8.83
N ILE A 45 0.14 -9.48 -9.34
CA ILE A 45 -0.02 -8.19 -8.68
C ILE A 45 -1.50 -7.78 -8.77
N LEU A 46 -2.10 -7.37 -7.66
CA LEU A 46 -3.48 -6.88 -7.64
C LEU A 46 -3.49 -5.36 -7.48
N LYS A 47 -4.08 -4.69 -8.46
CA LYS A 47 -4.27 -3.24 -8.49
C LYS A 47 -5.69 -2.91 -8.06
N VAL A 48 -5.83 -2.22 -6.93
CA VAL A 48 -7.13 -1.78 -6.42
C VAL A 48 -7.38 -0.34 -6.86
N ILE A 49 -8.45 -0.17 -7.63
CA ILE A 49 -8.93 1.12 -8.10
C ILE A 49 -10.24 1.42 -7.38
N ALA A 50 -10.29 2.53 -6.64
CA ALA A 50 -11.47 2.92 -5.87
C ALA A 50 -12.18 4.11 -6.50
N HIS A 51 -13.48 4.23 -6.23
CA HIS A 51 -14.31 5.39 -6.52
C HIS A 51 -14.66 6.07 -5.19
N GLU A 52 -14.36 7.36 -5.07
CA GLU A 52 -14.54 8.16 -3.85
C GLU A 52 -15.82 9.00 -3.98
N GLU A 53 -16.53 9.23 -2.88
CA GLU A 53 -17.73 10.09 -2.89
C GLU A 53 -17.41 11.55 -3.23
N ASP A 54 -16.32 12.08 -2.65
CA ASP A 54 -15.90 13.49 -2.80
C ASP A 54 -15.25 13.80 -4.17
N ARG A 55 -14.95 12.79 -4.99
CA ARG A 55 -14.20 12.97 -6.24
C ARG A 55 -14.86 12.23 -7.39
N ARG A 56 -15.13 12.96 -8.48
CA ARG A 56 -15.55 12.34 -9.72
C ARG A 56 -14.42 11.48 -10.29
N GLY A 57 -14.65 10.18 -10.43
CA GLY A 57 -13.80 9.28 -11.20
C GLY A 57 -13.04 8.23 -10.38
N TRP A 58 -12.57 7.21 -11.10
CA TRP A 58 -11.82 6.09 -10.55
C TRP A 58 -10.37 6.48 -10.31
N PHE A 59 -9.84 6.16 -9.14
CA PHE A 59 -8.45 6.45 -8.80
C PHE A 59 -7.77 5.22 -8.21
N LEU A 60 -6.45 5.16 -8.39
CA LEU A 60 -5.62 4.11 -7.83
C LEU A 60 -5.51 4.25 -6.31
N HIS A 61 -5.97 3.23 -5.60
CA HIS A 61 -6.01 3.20 -4.15
C HIS A 61 -4.78 2.50 -3.54
N SER A 62 -4.56 1.25 -3.94
CA SER A 62 -3.48 0.42 -3.43
C SER A 62 -3.00 -0.59 -4.47
N TYR A 63 -1.75 -0.98 -4.31
CA TYR A 63 -1.17 -2.16 -4.96
C TYR A 63 -1.01 -3.27 -3.93
N HIS A 64 -1.27 -4.50 -4.34
CA HIS A 64 -1.00 -5.71 -3.58
C HIS A 64 -0.03 -6.57 -4.36
N ILE A 65 1.13 -6.81 -3.77
CA ILE A 65 2.25 -7.51 -4.42
C ILE A 65 2.54 -8.77 -3.61
N PRO A 66 2.58 -9.98 -4.21
CA PRO A 66 3.01 -11.18 -3.51
C PRO A 66 4.43 -11.03 -2.96
N ILE A 67 4.67 -11.42 -1.70
CA ILE A 67 6.02 -11.30 -1.09
C ILE A 67 7.07 -12.09 -1.86
N LYS A 68 6.70 -13.29 -2.32
CA LYS A 68 7.56 -14.14 -3.16
C LYS A 68 8.14 -13.42 -4.39
N ASN A 69 7.45 -12.41 -4.92
CA ASN A 69 7.94 -11.66 -6.09
C ASN A 69 9.15 -10.77 -5.75
N LEU A 70 9.35 -10.44 -4.47
CA LEU A 70 10.54 -9.74 -4.00
C LEU A 70 11.73 -10.68 -3.79
N GLY A 71 11.53 -12.00 -3.85
CA GLY A 71 12.59 -12.99 -3.62
C GLY A 71 12.96 -13.15 -2.14
N ILE A 72 12.06 -12.77 -1.24
CA ILE A 72 12.25 -12.86 0.22
C ILE A 72 11.25 -13.87 0.82
N ASP A 73 11.54 -14.31 2.04
CA ASP A 73 10.68 -15.22 2.80
C ASP A 73 9.30 -14.59 3.07
N GLU A 74 8.26 -15.40 3.11
CA GLU A 74 6.89 -14.95 3.41
C GLU A 74 6.79 -14.38 4.83
N ASP A 75 7.57 -14.88 5.79
CA ASP A 75 7.56 -14.35 7.17
C ASP A 75 8.48 -13.11 7.37
N ALA A 76 9.02 -12.54 6.29
CA ALA A 76 9.89 -11.37 6.36
C ALA A 76 9.21 -10.20 7.07
N LYS A 77 9.96 -9.51 7.95
CA LYS A 77 9.44 -8.36 8.69
C LYS A 77 9.38 -7.13 7.78
N ASN A 78 8.52 -6.16 8.12
CA ASN A 78 8.44 -4.90 7.37
C ASN A 78 9.79 -4.19 7.18
N LYS A 79 10.70 -4.31 8.15
CA LYS A 79 12.05 -3.73 8.06
C LYS A 79 12.93 -4.37 6.98
N GLU A 80 12.72 -5.66 6.70
CA GLU A 80 13.46 -6.44 5.71
C GLU A 80 12.86 -6.24 4.32
N ILE A 81 11.54 -6.06 4.24
CA ILE A 81 10.80 -5.80 3.00
C ILE A 81 11.03 -4.36 2.49
N LEU A 82 11.10 -3.39 3.41
CA LEU A 82 11.14 -1.96 3.08
C LEU A 82 12.29 -1.56 2.12
N PRO A 83 13.53 -2.09 2.25
CA PRO A 83 14.59 -1.86 1.29
C PRO A 83 14.21 -2.26 -0.14
N TYR A 84 13.61 -3.43 -0.35
CA TYR A 84 13.20 -3.89 -1.69
C TYR A 84 12.13 -2.99 -2.31
N LEU A 85 11.23 -2.43 -1.49
CA LEU A 85 10.20 -1.51 -1.96
C LEU A 85 10.73 -0.11 -2.30
N ASN A 86 11.87 0.29 -1.75
CA ASN A 86 12.49 1.60 -2.00
C ASN A 86 13.68 1.54 -2.96
N ASP A 87 14.25 0.35 -3.16
CA ASP A 87 15.28 0.08 -4.16
C ASP A 87 14.86 -1.11 -5.04
N PRO A 88 14.21 -0.85 -6.18
CA PRO A 88 13.78 -1.89 -7.11
C PRO A 88 14.94 -2.70 -7.69
N ARG A 89 16.19 -2.25 -7.56
CA ARG A 89 17.36 -3.02 -8.02
C ARG A 89 17.56 -4.30 -7.22
N LEU A 90 17.09 -4.32 -5.97
CA LEU A 90 17.15 -5.50 -5.09
C LEU A 90 16.12 -6.57 -5.49
N ILE A 91 15.10 -6.20 -6.26
CA ILE A 91 14.08 -7.13 -6.76
C ILE A 91 14.65 -7.86 -7.97
N THR A 92 15.19 -9.06 -7.73
CA THR A 92 15.78 -9.90 -8.77
C THR A 92 14.86 -11.03 -9.20
N ALA A 93 13.88 -11.41 -8.37
CA ALA A 93 13.01 -12.55 -8.60
C ALA A 93 11.93 -12.29 -9.67
N ASP A 94 11.41 -11.06 -9.77
CA ASP A 94 10.32 -10.75 -10.70
C ASP A 94 10.49 -9.38 -11.39
N LYS A 95 10.56 -9.41 -12.73
CA LYS A 95 10.76 -8.20 -13.55
C LYS A 95 9.55 -7.27 -13.52
N SER A 96 8.33 -7.81 -13.56
CA SER A 96 7.09 -7.00 -13.54
C SER A 96 6.94 -6.24 -12.22
N THR A 97 7.27 -6.87 -11.10
CA THR A 97 7.27 -6.24 -9.77
C THR A 97 8.34 -5.16 -9.69
N LYS A 98 9.53 -5.39 -10.24
CA LYS A 98 10.58 -4.36 -10.32
C LYS A 98 10.11 -3.14 -11.10
N GLU A 99 9.57 -3.32 -12.31
CA GLU A 99 9.06 -2.23 -13.15
C GLU A 99 7.92 -1.47 -12.45
N LEU A 100 7.00 -2.18 -11.79
CA LEU A 100 5.96 -1.56 -10.99
C LEU A 100 6.54 -0.69 -9.86
N MET A 101 7.52 -1.21 -9.13
CA MET A 101 8.12 -0.46 -8.02
C MET A 101 8.89 0.77 -8.50
N GLU A 102 9.59 0.69 -9.64
CA GLU A 102 10.19 1.86 -10.29
C GLU A 102 9.14 2.92 -10.66
N GLU A 103 7.99 2.50 -11.19
CA GLU A 103 6.88 3.41 -11.50
C GLU A 103 6.29 4.04 -10.22
N VAL A 104 6.08 3.23 -9.18
CA VAL A 104 5.55 3.67 -7.88
C VAL A 104 6.48 4.71 -7.26
N LEU A 105 7.79 4.46 -7.22
CA LEU A 105 8.76 5.40 -6.67
C LEU A 105 8.87 6.67 -7.52
N ARG A 106 8.84 6.56 -8.86
CA ARG A 106 8.82 7.73 -9.74
C ARG A 106 7.60 8.63 -9.49
N LYS A 107 6.43 8.05 -9.25
CA LYS A 107 5.16 8.80 -9.07
C LYS A 107 4.91 9.25 -7.62
N TYR A 108 5.38 8.48 -6.65
CA TYR A 108 5.01 8.65 -5.23
C TYR A 108 6.21 8.80 -4.28
N ILE A 109 7.41 8.89 -4.84
CA ILE A 109 8.70 9.21 -4.22
C ILE A 109 9.28 8.05 -3.41
N GLU A 110 8.59 7.67 -2.34
CA GLU A 110 9.14 6.77 -1.32
C GLU A 110 8.00 5.96 -0.70
N VAL A 111 8.32 4.72 -0.29
CA VAL A 111 7.43 3.83 0.43
C VAL A 111 7.87 3.77 1.89
N LEU A 112 6.92 3.87 2.81
CA LEU A 112 7.11 3.85 4.25
C LEU A 112 6.37 2.65 4.86
N ALA A 113 6.98 1.99 5.83
CA ALA A 113 6.33 0.92 6.59
C ALA A 113 5.23 1.49 7.52
N GLU A 114 4.10 0.78 7.61
CA GLU A 114 3.08 0.99 8.63
C GLU A 114 3.33 0.10 9.85
N ARG A 115 2.60 0.35 10.94
CA ARG A 115 2.66 -0.48 12.16
C ARG A 115 2.14 -1.91 11.96
N LYS A 116 1.32 -2.15 10.91
CA LYS A 116 0.71 -3.45 10.62
C LYS A 116 1.64 -4.28 9.71
N LYS A 117 1.78 -5.59 9.99
CA LYS A 117 2.60 -6.53 9.20
C LYS A 117 2.18 -6.48 7.72
N HIS A 118 3.15 -6.22 6.85
CA HIS A 118 3.06 -6.13 5.39
C HIS A 118 2.18 -5.00 4.83
N TYR A 119 1.90 -3.98 5.65
CA TYR A 119 1.28 -2.75 5.18
C TYR A 119 2.34 -1.66 5.04
N PHE A 120 2.25 -0.97 3.91
CA PHE A 120 3.10 0.14 3.55
C PHE A 120 2.25 1.26 2.98
N ARG A 121 2.78 2.47 3.01
CA ARG A 121 2.17 3.65 2.40
C ARG A 121 3.21 4.45 1.63
N THR A 122 2.78 5.14 0.58
CA THR A 122 3.69 6.07 -0.10
C THR A 122 3.81 7.39 0.67
N LYS A 123 4.91 8.12 0.51
CA LYS A 123 5.12 9.45 1.13
C LYS A 123 4.09 10.48 0.66
N ARG A 124 3.57 10.33 -0.56
CA ARG A 124 2.48 11.15 -1.11
C ARG A 124 1.12 10.91 -0.43
N PHE A 125 1.06 9.95 0.49
CA PHE A 125 -0.03 9.84 1.47
C PHE A 125 -0.03 11.10 2.33
N LYS A 126 -0.77 12.13 1.90
CA LYS A 126 -1.07 13.31 2.71
C LYS A 126 -1.79 12.86 3.99
N VAL A 127 -1.02 12.58 5.04
CA VAL A 127 -1.52 12.74 6.41
C VAL A 127 -1.91 14.22 6.47
N LYS A 128 -3.19 14.54 6.74
CA LYS A 128 -3.52 15.87 7.23
C LYS A 128 -2.55 16.11 8.39
N LYS A 129 -1.52 16.94 8.21
CA LYS A 129 -0.82 17.54 9.34
C LYS A 129 -1.93 18.33 10.03
N GLU A 130 -2.54 17.76 11.05
CA GLU A 130 -3.23 18.57 12.05
C GLU A 130 -2.11 19.40 12.67
N PHE A 131 -1.89 20.59 12.11
CA PHE A 131 -1.23 21.62 12.86
C PHE A 131 -2.12 21.82 14.09
N ARG A 132 -1.71 21.27 15.23
CA ARG A 132 -2.15 21.80 16.51
C ARG A 132 -1.58 23.20 16.59
N THR A 133 -2.25 24.17 15.98
CA THR A 133 -2.10 25.60 16.28
C THR A 133 -2.78 25.83 17.63
N GLY A 134 -2.21 25.21 18.66
CA GLY A 134 -2.49 25.52 20.05
C GLY A 134 -1.26 26.22 20.57
N THR A 135 -1.11 27.51 20.27
CA THR A 135 -0.29 28.38 21.07
C THR A 135 -0.91 28.33 22.46
N GLN A 136 -0.40 27.49 23.36
CA GLN A 136 -0.64 27.69 24.79
C GLN A 136 -0.07 29.06 25.08
N MET A 137 -0.94 30.07 25.25
CA MET A 137 -0.53 31.29 25.92
C MET A 137 -0.01 30.84 27.28
N LYS A 138 1.30 31.00 27.51
CA LYS A 138 1.85 30.94 28.85
C LYS A 138 1.13 32.04 29.62
N GLY A 139 0.31 31.64 30.59
CA GLY A 139 -0.29 32.57 31.54
C GLY A 139 0.83 33.35 32.24
N PHE A 140 0.66 34.66 32.27
CA PHE A 140 1.35 35.56 33.17
C PHE A 140 0.66 35.54 34.53
#